data_AF-A0A066RVM6-F1
#
_entry.id   AF-A0A066RVM6-F1
#
_cell.length_a   1.000
_cell.length_b   1.000
_cell.length_c   1.000
_cell.angle_alpha   90.00
_cell.angle_beta   90.00
_cell.angle_gamma   90.00
#
_symmetry.space_group_name_H-M   'P 1'
#
loop_
_entity.id
_entity.type
_entity.pdbx_description
1 polymer ?
#
loop_
_entity_poly.entity_id
_entity_poly.type
_entity_poly.pdbx_seq_one_letter_code
_entity_poly.pdbx_strand_id
1 'polypeptide(L)'
;MSAREYSTEQAEHFKKKADHNKIESLWCFRIIMLSTLSAPLLVSLNEGIFYAKVLPSIFSAVAAFCTAWLQLRKPQELWSIYRNAQRQIEMQITHFDFNVAEYTGLDENKANEQLALNVSNLVLETNNRWTKNVPNPSNLKIESN
;
A
#
# COMPACT_ATOMS: atom_id res chain seq x y z
N MET A 1 12.78 25.96 6.07
CA MET A 1 12.57 24.63 5.47
C MET A 1 12.86 24.75 3.99
N SER A 2 13.89 24.08 3.49
CA SER A 2 14.24 24.10 2.06
C SER A 2 13.29 23.23 1.24
N ALA A 3 13.16 23.49 -0.07
CA ALA A 3 12.32 22.66 -0.94
C ALA A 3 12.79 21.20 -0.97
N ARG A 4 14.11 21.00 -0.83
CA ARG A 4 14.75 19.69 -0.72
C ARG A 4 14.39 18.95 0.57
N GLU A 5 14.40 19.64 1.71
CA GLU A 5 13.96 19.08 3.01
C GLU A 5 12.50 18.63 2.95
N TYR A 6 11.62 19.52 2.48
CA TYR A 6 10.20 19.21 2.27
C TYR A 6 10.02 17.97 1.37
N SER A 7 10.73 17.93 0.24
CA SER A 7 10.64 16.82 -0.71
C SER A 7 11.11 15.50 -0.11
N THR A 8 12.17 15.53 0.69
CA THR A 8 12.69 14.34 1.37
C THR A 8 11.70 13.83 2.41
N GLU A 9 11.09 14.72 3.19
CA GLU A 9 10.05 14.37 4.17
C GLU A 9 8.84 13.72 3.47
N GLN A 10 8.39 14.27 2.33
CA GLN A 10 7.30 13.66 1.55
C GLN A 10 7.67 12.27 1.02
N ALA A 11 8.91 12.08 0.54
CA ALA A 11 9.37 10.77 0.10
C ALA A 11 9.37 9.73 1.24
N GLU A 12 9.85 10.12 2.42
CA GLU A 12 9.82 9.25 3.61
C GLU A 12 8.41 8.91 4.07
N HIS A 13 7.49 9.90 4.03
CA HIS A 13 6.09 9.68 4.34
C HIS A 13 5.44 8.63 3.42
N PHE A 14 5.66 8.74 2.10
CA PHE A 14 5.15 7.75 1.16
C PHE A 14 5.82 6.39 1.29
N LYS A 15 7.13 6.35 1.60
CA LYS A 15 7.84 5.11 1.92
C LYS A 15 7.19 4.38 3.11
N LYS A 16 6.94 5.09 4.22
CA LYS A 16 6.32 4.51 5.42
C LYS A 16 4.92 3.96 5.12
N LYS A 17 4.12 4.67 4.33
CA LYS A 17 2.80 4.19 3.88
C LYS A 17 2.90 2.96 3.00
N ALA A 18 3.84 2.93 2.05
CA ALA A 18 4.06 1.77 1.20
C ALA A 18 4.46 0.55 2.05
N ASP A 19 5.44 0.69 2.93
CA ASP A 19 5.95 -0.41 3.78
C ASP A 19 4.86 -0.99 4.68
N HIS A 20 4.00 -0.15 5.26
CA HIS A 20 2.88 -0.62 6.06
C HIS A 20 1.92 -1.51 5.24
N ASN A 21 1.53 -1.08 4.02
CA ASN A 21 0.64 -1.87 3.17
C ASN A 21 1.32 -3.17 2.68
N LYS A 22 2.63 -3.15 2.42
CA LYS A 22 3.39 -4.36 2.08
C LYS A 22 3.39 -5.37 3.23
N ILE A 23 3.69 -4.90 4.45
CA ILE A 23 3.75 -5.73 5.65
C ILE A 23 2.39 -6.38 5.91
N GLU A 24 1.32 -5.60 5.87
CA GLU A 24 -0.03 -6.10 6.05
C GLU A 24 -0.39 -7.18 5.03
N SER A 25 -0.10 -6.95 3.75
CA SER A 25 -0.41 -7.93 2.71
C SER A 25 0.35 -9.25 2.92
N LEU A 26 1.63 -9.16 3.27
CA LEU A 26 2.46 -10.34 3.55
C LEU A 26 1.97 -11.10 4.79
N TRP A 27 1.55 -10.41 5.84
CA TRP A 27 1.00 -11.05 7.04
C TRP A 27 -0.32 -11.76 6.75
N CYS A 28 -1.25 -11.12 6.07
CA CYS A 28 -2.52 -11.76 5.69
C CYS A 28 -2.27 -12.98 4.80
N PHE A 29 -1.36 -12.87 3.82
CA PHE A 29 -1.00 -14.00 2.97
C PHE A 29 -0.40 -15.17 3.76
N ARG A 30 0.53 -14.88 4.69
CA ARG A 30 1.11 -15.90 5.58
C ARG A 30 0.04 -16.60 6.42
N ILE A 31 -0.90 -15.85 6.99
CA ILE A 31 -2.00 -16.41 7.79
C ILE A 31 -2.89 -17.29 6.92
N ILE A 32 -3.28 -16.84 5.73
CA ILE A 32 -4.09 -17.63 4.80
C ILE A 32 -3.38 -18.94 4.44
N MET A 33 -2.10 -18.88 4.07
CA MET A 33 -1.31 -20.07 3.73
C MET A 33 -1.21 -21.05 4.90
N LEU A 34 -0.88 -20.56 6.11
CA LEU A 34 -0.77 -21.42 7.29
C LEU A 34 -2.12 -22.06 7.64
N SER A 35 -3.19 -21.28 7.64
CA SER A 35 -4.54 -21.78 7.97
C SER A 35 -5.04 -22.81 6.95
N THR A 36 -4.85 -22.54 5.66
CA THR A 36 -5.32 -23.43 4.58
C THR A 36 -4.52 -24.72 4.49
N LEU A 37 -3.22 -24.70 4.79
CA LEU A 37 -2.39 -25.90 4.84
C LEU A 37 -2.61 -26.71 6.13
N SER A 38 -2.82 -26.03 7.27
CA SER A 38 -2.97 -26.70 8.57
C SER A 38 -4.33 -27.38 8.71
N ALA A 39 -5.39 -26.84 8.12
CA ALA A 39 -6.74 -27.40 8.26
C ALA A 39 -6.85 -28.85 7.72
N PRO A 40 -6.41 -29.19 6.50
CA PRO A 40 -6.41 -30.58 6.02
C PRO A 40 -5.51 -31.51 6.84
N LEU A 41 -4.35 -31.03 7.29
CA LEU A 41 -3.43 -31.83 8.12
C LEU A 41 -4.06 -32.19 9.47
N LEU A 42 -4.74 -31.24 10.10
CA LEU A 42 -5.43 -31.46 11.37
C LEU A 42 -6.61 -32.41 11.25
N VAL A 43 -7.35 -32.35 10.15
CA VAL A 43 -8.46 -33.28 9.87
C VAL A 43 -7.94 -34.69 9.58
N SER A 44 -6.82 -34.81 8.87
CA SER A 44 -6.26 -36.11 8.43
C SER A 44 -5.51 -36.85 9.54
N LEU A 45 -4.79 -36.13 10.41
CA LEU A 45 -3.85 -36.74 11.37
C LEU A 45 -4.42 -36.90 12.79
N ASN A 46 -5.60 -36.33 13.09
CA ASN A 46 -6.19 -36.39 14.43
C ASN A 46 -7.63 -36.91 14.40
N GLU A 47 -7.98 -37.76 15.35
CA GLU A 47 -9.33 -38.33 15.50
C GLU A 47 -10.21 -37.56 16.52
N GLY A 48 -9.59 -36.71 17.35
CA GLY A 48 -10.29 -35.97 18.41
C GLY A 48 -11.16 -34.83 17.86
N ILE A 49 -12.42 -34.72 18.33
CA ILE A 49 -13.39 -33.70 17.88
C ILE A 49 -12.82 -32.27 17.91
N PHE A 50 -12.07 -31.92 18.96
CA PHE A 50 -11.49 -30.59 19.09
C PHE A 50 -10.45 -30.29 17.98
N TYR A 51 -9.48 -31.20 17.78
CA TYR A 51 -8.41 -31.03 16.80
C TYR A 51 -8.88 -31.27 15.37
N ALA A 52 -9.84 -32.16 15.15
CA ALA A 52 -10.32 -32.53 13.82
C ALA A 52 -11.48 -31.64 13.31
N LYS A 53 -12.19 -30.90 14.19
CA LYS A 53 -13.36 -30.11 13.77
C LYS A 53 -13.30 -28.65 14.21
N VAL A 54 -13.01 -28.37 15.49
CA VAL A 54 -13.04 -27.00 16.03
C VAL A 54 -11.88 -26.18 15.46
N LEU A 55 -10.65 -26.67 15.58
CA LEU A 55 -9.45 -25.98 15.09
C LEU A 55 -9.46 -25.70 13.57
N PRO A 56 -9.79 -26.68 12.70
CA PRO A 56 -9.90 -26.44 11.25
C PRO A 56 -10.97 -25.40 10.89
N SER A 57 -12.08 -25.35 11.64
CA SER A 57 -13.13 -24.35 11.44
C SER A 57 -12.65 -22.95 11.79
N ILE A 58 -11.90 -22.80 12.89
CA ILE A 58 -11.28 -21.53 13.27
C ILE A 58 -10.28 -21.08 12.19
N PHE A 59 -9.39 -21.98 11.73
CA PHE A 59 -8.45 -21.66 10.66
C PHE A 59 -9.16 -21.24 9.37
N SER A 60 -10.26 -21.91 9.02
CA SER A 60 -11.06 -21.56 7.84
C SER A 60 -11.69 -20.17 7.98
N ALA A 61 -12.26 -19.85 9.15
CA ALA A 61 -12.84 -18.54 9.43
C ALA A 61 -11.78 -17.43 9.37
N VAL A 62 -10.60 -17.66 9.96
CA VAL A 62 -9.47 -16.70 9.92
C VAL A 62 -8.98 -16.51 8.49
N ALA A 63 -8.82 -17.58 7.71
CA ALA A 63 -8.41 -17.49 6.31
C ALA A 63 -9.43 -16.71 5.48
N ALA A 64 -10.73 -16.98 5.67
CA ALA A 64 -11.80 -16.26 4.98
C ALA A 64 -11.81 -14.77 5.36
N PHE A 65 -11.65 -14.45 6.64
CA PHE A 65 -11.55 -13.07 7.11
C PHE A 65 -10.35 -12.34 6.50
N CYS A 66 -9.15 -12.92 6.56
CA CYS A 66 -7.96 -12.32 5.97
C CYS A 66 -8.10 -12.14 4.45
N THR A 67 -8.77 -13.08 3.77
CA THR A 67 -9.04 -12.99 2.33
C THR A 67 -9.98 -11.83 2.02
N ALA A 68 -11.11 -11.73 2.73
CA ALA A 68 -12.05 -10.62 2.57
C ALA A 68 -11.40 -9.27 2.90
N TRP A 69 -10.55 -9.23 3.93
CA TRP A 69 -9.79 -8.04 4.32
C TRP A 69 -8.84 -7.57 3.21
N LEU A 70 -8.08 -8.50 2.61
CA LEU A 70 -7.21 -8.20 1.47
C LEU A 70 -8.00 -7.70 0.24
N GLN A 71 -9.16 -8.31 -0.04
CA GLN A 71 -10.03 -7.90 -1.14
C GLN A 71 -10.63 -6.50 -0.94
N LEU A 72 -11.02 -6.18 0.29
CA LEU A 72 -11.61 -4.88 0.63
C LEU A 72 -10.56 -3.77 0.59
N ARG A 73 -9.41 -3.97 1.25
CA ARG A 73 -8.39 -2.92 1.42
C ARG A 73 -7.47 -2.79 0.20
N LYS A 74 -7.28 -3.88 -0.56
CA LYS A 74 -6.36 -3.96 -1.71
C LYS A 74 -4.97 -3.37 -1.41
N PRO A 75 -4.27 -3.84 -0.37
CA PRO A 75 -3.01 -3.25 0.07
C PRO A 75 -1.90 -3.29 -0.99
N GLN A 76 -1.95 -4.22 -1.95
CA GLN A 76 -1.00 -4.27 -3.07
C GLN A 76 -1.15 -3.07 -4.02
N GLU A 77 -2.39 -2.66 -4.31
CA GLU A 77 -2.65 -1.46 -5.12
C GLU A 77 -2.18 -0.20 -4.38
N LEU A 78 -2.49 -0.10 -3.08
CA LEU A 78 -2.03 0.99 -2.21
C LEU A 78 -0.51 1.06 -2.12
N TRP A 79 0.17 -0.08 -1.97
CA TRP A 79 1.62 -0.18 -1.97
C TRP A 79 2.20 0.37 -3.28
N SER A 80 1.64 -0.04 -4.43
CA SER A 80 2.09 0.42 -5.75
C SER A 80 1.93 1.94 -5.90
N ILE A 81 0.78 2.49 -5.49
CA ILE A 81 0.51 3.94 -5.55
C ILE A 81 1.56 4.72 -4.76
N TYR A 82 1.77 4.36 -3.49
CA TYR A 82 2.71 5.09 -2.63
C TYR A 82 4.17 4.85 -3.00
N ARG A 83 4.53 3.64 -3.45
CA ARG A 83 5.90 3.34 -3.89
C ARG A 83 6.26 4.12 -5.15
N ASN A 84 5.33 4.24 -6.09
CA ASN A 84 5.50 5.05 -7.30
C ASN A 84 5.62 6.53 -6.97
N ALA A 85 4.79 7.05 -6.05
CA ALA A 85 4.89 8.44 -5.59
C ALA A 85 6.26 8.73 -4.97
N GLN A 86 6.73 7.86 -4.07
CA GLN A 86 8.08 7.95 -3.50
C GLN A 86 9.15 8.01 -4.60
N ARG A 87 9.11 7.10 -5.58
CA ARG A 87 10.11 7.06 -6.66
C ARG A 87 10.10 8.32 -7.53
N GLN A 88 8.92 8.87 -7.79
CA GLN A 88 8.80 10.11 -8.57
C GLN A 88 9.37 11.30 -7.79
N ILE A 89 9.16 11.38 -6.48
CA ILE A 89 9.75 12.44 -5.64
C ILE A 89 11.28 12.28 -5.57
N GLU A 90 11.80 11.07 -5.36
CA GLU A 90 13.25 10.80 -5.38
C GLU A 90 13.88 11.22 -6.73
N MET A 91 13.17 11.00 -7.84
CA MET A 91 13.59 11.45 -9.17
C MET A 91 13.62 12.98 -9.26
N GLN A 92 12.60 13.69 -8.77
CA GLN A 92 12.58 15.15 -8.76
C GLN A 92 13.73 15.73 -7.92
N ILE A 93 14.01 15.14 -6.75
CA ILE A 93 15.17 15.52 -5.92
C ILE A 93 16.47 15.30 -6.70
N THR A 94 16.60 14.16 -7.40
CA THR A 94 17.80 13.87 -8.22
C THR A 94 17.94 14.90 -9.35
N HIS A 95 16.84 15.23 -10.04
CA HIS A 95 16.87 16.22 -11.11
C HIS A 95 17.25 17.61 -10.61
N PHE A 96 16.75 18.00 -9.43
CA PHE A 96 17.12 19.23 -8.74
C PHE A 96 18.60 19.25 -8.33
N ASP A 97 19.08 18.20 -7.65
CA ASP A 97 20.45 18.11 -7.13
C ASP A 97 21.50 18.14 -8.26
N PHE A 98 21.19 17.57 -9.43
CA PHE A 98 22.09 17.54 -10.59
C PHE A 98 21.82 18.63 -11.63
N ASN A 99 20.84 19.52 -11.39
CA ASN A 99 20.47 20.60 -12.30
C ASN A 99 20.17 20.08 -13.74
N VAL A 100 19.35 19.04 -13.83
CA VAL A 100 18.95 18.40 -15.10
C VAL A 100 17.44 18.48 -15.32
N ALA A 101 17.01 18.12 -16.53
CA ALA A 101 15.60 18.17 -16.94
C ALA A 101 15.01 19.57 -16.74
N GLU A 102 13.87 19.68 -16.04
CA GLU A 102 13.14 20.92 -15.79
C GLU A 102 13.91 21.94 -14.93
N TYR A 103 15.00 21.52 -14.28
CA TYR A 103 15.81 22.41 -13.44
C TYR A 103 16.95 23.08 -14.18
N THR A 104 17.31 22.57 -15.37
CA THR A 104 18.48 23.02 -16.14
C THR A 104 18.46 24.52 -16.40
N GLY A 105 19.50 25.22 -15.95
CA GLY A 105 19.67 26.65 -16.21
C GLY A 105 18.77 27.57 -15.38
N LEU A 106 18.03 27.03 -14.41
CA LEU A 106 17.33 27.84 -13.42
C LEU A 106 18.30 28.39 -12.38
N ASP A 107 18.00 29.58 -11.87
CA ASP A 107 18.59 30.07 -10.64
C ASP A 107 18.09 29.27 -9.44
N GLU A 108 18.85 29.30 -8.34
CA GLU A 108 18.59 28.49 -7.14
C GLU A 108 17.18 28.74 -6.55
N ASN A 109 16.70 29.99 -6.55
CA ASN A 109 15.38 30.31 -6.02
C ASN A 109 14.28 29.70 -6.89
N LYS A 110 14.35 29.87 -8.21
CA LYS A 110 13.37 29.26 -9.13
C LYS A 110 13.44 27.74 -9.12
N ALA A 111 14.62 27.14 -9.00
CA ALA A 111 14.76 25.69 -8.87
C ALA A 111 14.08 25.17 -7.61
N ASN A 112 14.20 25.88 -6.48
CA ASN A 112 13.51 25.53 -5.23
C ASN A 112 11.99 25.65 -5.36
N GLU A 113 11.50 26.75 -5.94
CA GLU A 113 10.06 26.95 -6.20
C GLU A 113 9.50 25.85 -7.10
N GLN A 114 10.21 25.50 -8.18
CA GLN A 114 9.83 24.45 -9.11
C GLN A 114 9.80 23.08 -8.44
N LEU A 115 10.78 22.76 -7.58
CA LEU A 115 10.81 21.51 -6.83
C LEU A 115 9.62 21.41 -5.86
N ALA A 116 9.34 22.47 -5.10
CA ALA A 116 8.22 22.50 -4.18
C ALA A 116 6.89 22.33 -4.90
N LEU A 117 6.72 22.98 -6.06
CA LEU A 117 5.53 22.85 -6.90
C LEU A 117 5.36 21.44 -7.46
N ASN A 118 6.41 20.86 -8.05
CA ASN A 118 6.38 19.52 -8.63
C ASN A 118 6.03 18.47 -7.57
N VAL A 119 6.66 18.53 -6.39
CA VAL A 119 6.38 17.59 -5.30
C VAL A 119 4.97 17.78 -4.74
N SER A 120 4.49 19.03 -4.59
CA SER A 120 3.12 19.29 -4.14
C SER A 120 2.08 18.72 -5.10
N ASN A 121 2.32 18.84 -6.41
CA ASN A 121 1.47 18.26 -7.44
C ASN A 121 1.47 16.73 -7.39
N LEU A 122 2.64 16.10 -7.19
CA LEU A 122 2.74 14.64 -7.00
C LEU A 122 1.98 14.17 -5.76
N VAL A 123 2.05 14.92 -4.65
CA VAL A 123 1.31 14.62 -3.42
C VAL A 123 -0.19 14.68 -3.68
N LEU A 124 -0.68 15.73 -4.33
CA LEU A 124 -2.10 15.91 -4.66
C LEU A 124 -2.59 14.82 -5.62
N GLU A 125 -1.82 14.51 -6.67
CA GLU A 125 -2.15 13.46 -7.62
C GLU A 125 -2.20 12.09 -6.92
N THR A 126 -1.24 11.80 -6.05
CA THR A 126 -1.21 10.55 -5.29
C THR A 126 -2.43 10.45 -4.38
N ASN A 127 -2.83 11.55 -3.73
CA ASN A 127 -4.04 11.59 -2.94
C ASN A 127 -5.30 11.33 -3.79
N ASN A 128 -5.39 11.93 -4.97
CA ASN A 128 -6.52 11.71 -5.89
C ASN A 128 -6.58 10.25 -6.39
N ARG A 129 -5.43 9.63 -6.67
CA ARG A 129 -5.33 8.21 -7.01
C ARG A 129 -5.73 7.32 -5.83
N TRP A 130 -5.32 7.67 -4.61
CA TRP A 130 -5.72 6.95 -3.41
C TRP A 130 -7.24 7.02 -3.18
N THR A 131 -7.87 8.19 -3.29
CA THR A 131 -9.32 8.38 -3.08
C THR A 131 -10.16 7.48 -3.99
N LYS A 132 -9.71 7.23 -5.23
CA LYS A 132 -10.39 6.31 -6.16
C LYS A 132 -10.38 4.85 -5.69
N ASN A 133 -9.45 4.47 -4.83
CA ASN A 133 -9.31 3.13 -4.28
C ASN A 133 -9.95 2.97 -2.89
N VAL A 134 -10.50 4.04 -2.31
CA VAL A 134 -11.27 3.96 -1.09
C VAL A 134 -12.59 3.23 -1.41
N PRO A 135 -12.93 2.14 -0.71
CA PRO A 135 -14.20 1.46 -0.90
C PRO A 135 -15.34 2.44 -0.66
N ASN A 136 -16.09 2.78 -1.72
CA ASN A 136 -17.27 3.63 -1.59
C ASN A 136 -18.50 2.72 -1.42
N PRO A 137 -19.27 2.82 -0.32
CA PRO A 137 -20.50 2.05 -0.13
C PRO A 137 -21.53 2.27 -1.26
N SER A 138 -21.47 3.39 -1.98
CA SER A 138 -22.31 3.65 -3.16
C SER A 138 -21.99 2.78 -4.38
N ASN A 139 -20.81 2.15 -4.43
CA ASN A 139 -20.41 1.22 -5.50
C ASN A 139 -20.81 -0.24 -5.20
N LEU A 140 -21.40 -0.52 -4.03
CA LEU A 140 -22.03 -1.80 -3.74
C LEU A 140 -23.35 -1.87 -4.54
N LYS A 141 -23.26 -2.32 -5.79
CA LYS A 141 -24.45 -2.84 -6.48
C LYS A 141 -24.89 -4.09 -5.73
N ILE A 142 -25.82 -3.91 -4.79
CA ILE A 142 -26.60 -5.02 -4.27
C ILE A 142 -27.50 -5.42 -5.44
N GLU A 143 -27.11 -6.46 -6.18
CA GLU A 143 -28.02 -7.10 -7.13
C GLU A 143 -29.19 -7.68 -6.31
N SER A 144 -30.32 -6.96 -6.32
CA SER A 144 -31.59 -7.48 -5.85
C SER A 144 -32.07 -8.49 -6.90
N ASN A 145 -31.93 -9.79 -6.59
CA ASN A 145 -32.72 -10.84 -7.23
C ASN A 145 -34.16 -10.80 -6.72
#